data_AF-A0A813NM20-F1
#
_entry.id   AF-A0A813NM20-F1
#
_cell.length_a   1.000
_cell.length_b   1.000
_cell.length_c   1.000
_cell.angle_alpha   90.00
_cell.angle_beta   90.00
_cell.angle_gamma   90.00
#
_symmetry.space_group_name_H-M   'P 1'
#
loop_
_entity.id
_entity.type
_entity.pdbx_description
1 polymer ?
#
loop_
_entity_poly.entity_id
_entity_poly.type
_entity_poly.pdbx_seq_one_letter_code
_entity_poly.pdbx_strand_id
1 'polypeptide(L)'
;MGCGNVKTATVQLELNPLIIRNVKETWPEIKKIDDIGAKTFAHLLFKHPELKSAYNVPEAFKTEAELFTSNEVTDAGKKFISSYSEIIKGCDDKQKLVSILQSKADEFRQLGVKSDQVK
;
A
#
# COMPACT_ATOMS: atom_id res chain seq x y z
N MET A 1 17.46 33.86 17.22
CA MET A 1 17.85 33.67 15.80
C MET A 1 18.16 32.18 15.66
N GLY A 2 17.41 31.30 15.01
CA GLY A 2 16.40 31.41 13.95
C GLY A 2 16.74 30.29 12.97
N CYS A 3 15.88 29.26 12.87
CA CYS A 3 15.81 28.22 11.81
C CYS A 3 14.98 27.06 12.38
N GLY A 4 13.84 26.64 11.85
CA GLY A 4 13.02 27.10 10.75
C GLY A 4 11.69 26.38 10.93
N ASN A 5 10.60 27.12 10.81
CA ASN A 5 9.25 26.57 10.88
C ASN A 5 9.12 25.43 9.87
N VAL A 6 9.01 24.19 10.35
CA VAL A 6 8.45 23.10 9.55
C VAL A 6 7.00 23.48 9.35
N LYS A 7 6.74 24.21 8.25
CA LYS A 7 5.40 24.35 7.72
C LYS A 7 4.94 22.92 7.45
N THR A 8 4.14 22.37 8.36
CA THR A 8 3.22 21.28 8.06
C THR A 8 2.44 21.75 6.85
N ALA A 9 2.89 21.37 5.66
CA ALA A 9 2.13 21.54 4.45
C ALA A 9 0.86 20.73 4.66
N THR A 10 -0.21 21.40 5.06
CA THR A 10 -1.54 20.82 5.12
C THR A 10 -1.91 20.56 3.68
N VAL A 11 -1.49 19.41 3.14
CA VAL A 11 -1.92 18.96 1.83
C VAL A 11 -3.44 18.88 1.93
N GLN A 12 -4.13 19.80 1.25
CA GLN A 12 -5.56 19.69 1.12
C GLN A 12 -5.80 18.52 0.18
N LEU A 13 -6.03 17.34 0.76
CA LEU A 13 -6.57 16.21 0.01
C LEU A 13 -7.94 16.66 -0.52
N GLU A 14 -8.00 16.94 -1.82
CA GLU A 14 -9.23 17.10 -2.59
C GLU A 14 -9.41 15.83 -3.41
N LEU A 15 -10.29 14.95 -2.95
CA LEU A 15 -10.65 13.76 -3.69
C LEU A 15 -11.87 14.08 -4.56
N ASN A 16 -11.80 13.74 -5.85
CA ASN A 16 -12.94 13.89 -6.75
C ASN A 16 -14.05 12.92 -6.31
N PRO A 17 -15.27 13.39 -5.98
CA PRO A 17 -16.36 12.55 -5.51
C PRO A 17 -16.76 11.45 -6.52
N LEU A 18 -16.66 11.73 -7.82
CA LEU A 18 -16.93 10.73 -8.87
C LEU A 18 -15.87 9.63 -8.85
N ILE A 19 -14.59 9.97 -8.62
CA ILE A 19 -13.52 8.97 -8.49
C ILE A 19 -13.75 8.13 -7.23
N ILE A 20 -14.06 8.75 -6.08
CA ILE A 20 -14.34 8.02 -4.84
C ILE A 20 -15.49 7.03 -5.05
N ARG A 21 -16.58 7.49 -5.66
CA ARG A 21 -17.74 6.65 -5.99
C ARG A 21 -17.35 5.47 -6.87
N ASN A 22 -16.66 5.72 -7.99
CA ASN A 22 -16.25 4.67 -8.92
C ASN A 22 -15.33 3.65 -8.26
N VAL A 23 -14.36 4.10 -7.45
CA VAL A 23 -13.47 3.21 -6.70
C VAL A 23 -14.28 2.35 -5.72
N LYS A 24 -15.23 2.93 -4.99
CA LYS A 24 -16.08 2.18 -4.05
C LYS A 24 -17.01 1.18 -4.72
N GLU A 25 -17.54 1.50 -5.89
CA GLU A 25 -18.40 0.60 -6.66
C GLU A 25 -17.61 -0.55 -7.29
N THR A 26 -16.38 -0.31 -7.75
CA THR A 26 -15.53 -1.32 -8.40
C THR A 26 -14.72 -2.19 -7.44
N TRP A 27 -14.31 -1.64 -6.29
CA TRP A 27 -13.46 -2.33 -5.32
C TRP A 27 -14.01 -3.68 -4.82
N PRO A 28 -15.32 -3.84 -4.52
CA PRO A 28 -15.88 -5.13 -4.13
C PRO A 28 -15.68 -6.23 -5.17
N GLU A 29 -15.72 -5.90 -6.47
CA GLU A 29 -15.49 -6.87 -7.55
C GLU A 29 -14.01 -7.24 -7.66
N ILE A 30 -13.11 -6.25 -7.50
CA ILE A 30 -11.66 -6.48 -7.48
C ILE A 30 -11.28 -7.44 -6.35
N LYS A 31 -11.87 -7.28 -5.16
CA LYS A 31 -11.60 -8.13 -3.99
C LYS A 31 -12.02 -9.58 -4.15
N LYS A 32 -12.94 -9.89 -5.07
CA LYS A 32 -13.38 -11.26 -5.36
C LYS A 32 -12.40 -12.00 -6.27
N ILE A 33 -11.47 -11.29 -6.91
CA ILE A 33 -10.48 -11.93 -7.77
C ILE A 33 -9.55 -12.75 -6.89
N ASP A 34 -9.55 -14.07 -7.11
CA ASP A 34 -8.73 -14.99 -6.36
C ASP A 34 -7.25 -14.60 -6.39
N ASP A 35 -6.69 -14.53 -5.18
CA ASP A 35 -5.31 -14.20 -4.91
C ASP A 35 -4.84 -12.85 -5.49
N ILE A 36 -5.75 -11.91 -5.79
CA ILE A 36 -5.38 -10.61 -6.37
C ILE A 36 -4.34 -9.86 -5.52
N GLY A 37 -4.46 -9.97 -4.20
CA GLY A 37 -3.49 -9.39 -3.28
C GLY A 37 -2.11 -10.02 -3.42
N ALA A 38 -2.05 -11.35 -3.43
CA ALA A 38 -0.79 -12.08 -3.57
C ALA A 38 -0.17 -11.87 -4.96
N LYS A 39 -0.98 -11.84 -6.03
CA LYS A 39 -0.52 -11.54 -7.41
C LYS A 39 0.03 -10.12 -7.52
N THR A 40 -0.69 -9.14 -6.98
CA THR A 40 -0.24 -7.73 -6.97
C THR A 40 1.06 -7.59 -6.19
N PHE A 41 1.17 -8.25 -5.05
CA PHE A 41 2.35 -8.18 -4.19
C PHE A 41 3.56 -8.92 -4.79
N ALA A 42 3.34 -10.10 -5.40
CA ALA A 42 4.37 -10.82 -6.15
C ALA A 42 4.89 -9.96 -7.32
N HIS A 43 4.00 -9.30 -8.06
CA HIS A 43 4.37 -8.39 -9.12
C HIS A 43 5.19 -7.20 -8.60
N LEU A 44 4.79 -6.61 -7.46
CA LEU A 44 5.54 -5.54 -6.80
C LEU A 44 6.98 -5.98 -6.48
N LEU A 45 7.16 -7.13 -5.83
CA LEU A 45 8.49 -7.65 -5.47
C LEU A 45 9.32 -8.11 -6.67
N PHE A 46 8.69 -8.48 -7.77
CA PHE A 46 9.38 -8.77 -9.02
C PHE A 46 9.93 -7.50 -9.67
N LYS A 47 9.14 -6.42 -9.67
CA LYS A 47 9.56 -5.11 -10.20
C LYS A 47 10.53 -4.37 -9.28
N HIS A 48 10.42 -4.60 -7.98
CA HIS A 48 11.19 -3.97 -6.91
C HIS A 48 11.84 -5.03 -6.03
N PRO A 49 12.83 -5.79 -6.55
CA PRO A 49 13.48 -6.86 -5.79
C PRO A 49 14.15 -6.37 -4.51
N GLU A 50 14.54 -5.09 -4.44
CA GLU A 50 15.10 -4.47 -3.23
C GLU A 50 14.16 -4.51 -2.02
N LEU A 51 12.84 -4.68 -2.25
CA LEU A 51 11.85 -4.78 -1.19
C LEU A 51 11.74 -6.20 -0.60
N LYS A 52 12.28 -7.24 -1.25
CA LYS A 52 12.12 -8.63 -0.80
C LYS A 52 12.61 -8.85 0.64
N SER A 53 13.76 -8.28 0.96
CA SER A 53 14.35 -8.32 2.31
C SER A 53 13.41 -7.77 3.39
N ALA A 54 12.67 -6.68 3.11
CA ALA A 54 11.72 -6.07 4.04
C ALA A 54 10.51 -6.97 4.34
N TYR A 55 10.21 -7.93 3.46
CA TYR A 55 9.11 -8.87 3.59
C TYR A 55 9.56 -10.31 3.87
N ASN A 56 10.83 -10.51 4.24
CA ASN A 56 11.43 -11.83 4.48
C ASN A 56 11.29 -12.80 3.30
N VAL A 57 11.24 -12.28 2.07
CA VAL A 57 11.12 -13.10 0.87
C VAL A 57 12.53 -13.47 0.38
N PRO A 58 12.81 -14.76 0.08
CA PRO A 58 14.14 -15.17 -0.38
C PRO A 58 14.55 -14.47 -1.68
N GLU A 59 15.79 -13.97 -1.74
CA GLU A 59 16.38 -13.40 -2.96
C GLU A 59 16.50 -14.43 -4.10
N ALA A 60 16.48 -15.72 -3.76
CA ALA A 60 16.49 -16.81 -4.72
C ALA A 60 15.24 -16.86 -5.59
N PHE A 61 14.12 -16.25 -5.17
CA PHE A 61 12.90 -16.20 -5.97
C PHE A 61 13.06 -15.12 -7.04
N LYS A 62 13.18 -15.52 -8.30
CA LYS A 62 13.53 -14.62 -9.42
C LYS A 62 12.34 -14.29 -10.32
N THR A 63 11.30 -15.11 -10.29
CA THR A 63 10.11 -14.94 -11.13
C THR A 63 8.88 -14.57 -10.31
N GLU A 64 7.89 -13.93 -10.95
CA GLU A 64 6.59 -13.65 -10.32
C GLU A 64 5.90 -14.93 -9.81
N ALA A 65 6.05 -16.05 -10.55
CA ALA A 65 5.47 -17.33 -10.17
C ALA A 65 6.12 -17.91 -8.90
N GLU A 66 7.44 -17.82 -8.76
CA GLU A 66 8.13 -18.24 -7.53
C GLU A 66 7.78 -17.35 -6.34
N LEU A 67 7.63 -16.03 -6.57
CA LEU A 67 7.19 -15.11 -5.52
C LEU A 67 5.77 -15.44 -5.06
N PHE A 68 4.88 -15.80 -5.99
CA PHE A 68 3.51 -16.16 -5.68
C PHE A 68 3.38 -17.42 -4.81
N THR A 69 4.33 -18.35 -4.84
CA THR A 69 4.29 -19.56 -4.01
C THR A 69 4.76 -19.32 -2.56
N SER A 70 5.29 -18.14 -2.24
CA SER A 70 5.67 -17.78 -0.87
C SER A 70 4.44 -17.50 0.00
N ASN A 71 4.42 -18.10 1.19
CA ASN A 71 3.42 -17.80 2.21
C ASN A 71 3.52 -16.34 2.68
N GLU A 72 4.74 -15.83 2.79
CA GLU A 72 5.04 -14.45 3.16
C GLU A 72 4.44 -13.47 2.15
N VAL A 73 4.60 -13.74 0.85
CA VAL A 73 3.99 -12.95 -0.24
C VAL A 73 2.47 -13.03 -0.22
N THR A 74 1.93 -14.23 0.02
CA THR A 74 0.49 -14.44 0.10
C THR A 74 -0.13 -13.66 1.26
N ASP A 75 0.47 -13.72 2.45
CA ASP A 75 -0.02 -13.03 3.63
C ASP A 75 0.19 -11.52 3.55
N ALA A 76 1.31 -11.06 3.01
CA ALA A 76 1.53 -9.65 2.72
C ALA A 76 0.50 -9.13 1.70
N GLY A 77 0.17 -9.92 0.67
CA GLY A 77 -0.86 -9.61 -0.31
C GLY A 77 -2.26 -9.46 0.31
N LYS A 78 -2.63 -10.33 1.26
CA LYS A 78 -3.90 -10.20 2.01
C LYS A 78 -3.94 -8.92 2.84
N LYS A 79 -2.84 -8.58 3.52
CA LYS A 79 -2.69 -7.33 4.29
C LYS A 79 -2.75 -6.10 3.39
N PHE A 80 -2.15 -6.18 2.20
CA PHE A 80 -2.19 -5.12 1.20
C PHE A 80 -3.62 -4.81 0.76
N ILE A 81 -4.38 -5.82 0.30
CA ILE A 81 -5.80 -5.63 -0.10
C ILE A 81 -6.68 -5.15 1.06
N SER A 82 -6.42 -5.64 2.27
CA SER A 82 -7.14 -5.19 3.46
C SER A 82 -6.87 -3.71 3.76
N SER A 83 -5.61 -3.28 3.66
CA SER A 83 -5.22 -1.87 3.87
C SER A 83 -5.88 -0.94 2.85
N TYR A 84 -5.89 -1.30 1.56
CA TYR A 84 -6.62 -0.52 0.54
C TYR A 84 -8.13 -0.48 0.80
N SER A 85 -8.71 -1.56 1.33
CA SER A 85 -10.12 -1.55 1.73
C SER A 85 -10.41 -0.55 2.85
N GLU A 86 -9.49 -0.38 3.79
CA GLU A 86 -9.61 0.62 4.86
C GLU A 86 -9.47 2.04 4.32
N ILE A 87 -8.48 2.28 3.45
CA ILE A 87 -8.28 3.57 2.77
C ILE A 87 -9.55 3.97 2.02
N ILE A 88 -10.13 3.07 1.21
CA ILE A 88 -11.34 3.33 0.41
C ILE A 88 -12.56 3.63 1.30
N LYS A 89 -12.68 2.95 2.46
CA LYS A 89 -13.71 3.28 3.46
C LYS A 89 -13.47 4.64 4.13
N GLY A 90 -12.22 5.07 4.21
CA GLY A 90 -11.83 6.38 4.74
C GLY A 90 -12.09 7.54 3.80
N CYS A 91 -12.29 7.32 2.50
CA CYS A 91 -12.39 8.40 1.50
C CYS A 91 -13.53 9.41 1.70
N ASP A 92 -14.57 9.09 2.49
CA ASP A 92 -15.63 10.08 2.82
C ASP A 92 -15.24 11.01 3.98
N ASP A 93 -14.26 10.59 4.79
CA ASP A 93 -13.81 11.29 5.98
C ASP A 93 -12.32 11.57 5.86
N LYS A 94 -12.02 12.83 5.53
CA LYS A 94 -10.64 13.29 5.34
C LYS A 94 -9.76 13.08 6.58
N GLN A 95 -10.29 13.24 7.79
CA GLN A 95 -9.50 13.05 9.02
C GLN A 95 -9.19 11.57 9.23
N LYS A 96 -10.16 10.71 8.99
CA LYS A 96 -9.97 9.26 9.02
C LYS A 96 -8.98 8.79 7.96
N LEU A 97 -9.09 9.28 6.74
CA LEU A 97 -8.17 8.95 5.66
C LEU A 97 -6.73 9.38 5.98
N VAL A 98 -6.53 10.60 6.48
CA VAL A 98 -5.20 11.07 6.92
C VAL A 98 -4.64 10.17 8.01
N SER A 99 -5.46 9.77 9.00
CA SER A 99 -5.04 8.90 10.09
C SER A 99 -4.62 7.51 9.59
N ILE A 100 -5.37 6.93 8.65
CA ILE A 100 -5.04 5.64 8.02
C ILE A 100 -3.71 5.75 7.26
N LEU A 101 -3.55 6.81 6.45
CA LEU A 101 -2.32 7.01 5.67
C LEU A 101 -1.09 7.23 6.56
N GLN A 102 -1.24 7.95 7.67
CA GLN A 102 -0.16 8.13 8.65
C GLN A 102 0.23 6.81 9.31
N SER A 103 -0.73 6.00 9.75
CA SER A 103 -0.45 4.67 10.31
C SER A 103 0.30 3.79 9.32
N LYS A 104 -0.09 3.81 8.04
CA LYS A 104 0.58 3.03 6.99
C LYS A 104 1.98 3.56 6.68
N ALA A 105 2.17 4.88 6.67
CA ALA A 105 3.50 5.47 6.50
C ALA A 105 4.46 5.05 7.62
N ASP A 106 3.98 4.96 8.86
CA ASP A 106 4.78 4.50 9.99
C ASP A 106 5.13 3.01 9.90
N GLU A 107 4.19 2.16 9.46
CA GLU A 107 4.47 0.75 9.13
C GLU A 107 5.58 0.63 8.07
N PHE A 108 5.50 1.40 6.97
CA PHE A 108 6.52 1.37 5.92
C PHE A 108 7.89 1.86 6.42
N ARG A 109 7.94 2.87 7.28
CA ARG A 109 9.18 3.34 7.91
C ARG A 109 9.83 2.26 8.77
N GLN A 110 9.04 1.50 9.54
CA GLN A 110 9.56 0.39 10.35
C GLN A 110 10.14 -0.74 9.50
N LEU A 111 9.59 -0.94 8.30
CA LEU A 111 10.09 -1.90 7.32
C LEU A 111 11.29 -1.38 6.52
N GLY A 112 11.76 -0.15 6.78
CA GLY A 112 12.88 0.46 6.06
C GLY A 112 12.56 0.89 4.63
N VAL A 113 11.28 0.90 4.25
CA VAL A 113 10.83 1.33 2.91
C VAL A 113 10.94 2.85 2.82
N LYS A 114 11.67 3.32 1.81
CA LYS A 114 11.87 4.75 1.57
C LYS A 114 10.71 5.35 0.80
N SER A 115 10.44 6.63 0.99
CA SER A 115 9.32 7.34 0.36
C SER A 115 9.37 7.36 -1.17
N ASP A 116 10.55 7.26 -1.78
CA ASP A 116 10.75 7.18 -3.23
C ASP A 116 10.40 5.81 -3.83
N GLN A 117 10.21 4.80 -2.98
CA GLN A 117 9.78 3.44 -3.35
C GLN A 117 8.26 3.26 -3.30
N VAL A 118 7.54 4.24 -2.73
CA VAL A 118 6.07 4.29 -2.71
C VAL A 118 5.64 5.33 -3.75
N LYS A 119 5.41 4.88 -5.00
CA LYS A 119 4.98 5.73 -6.12
C LYS A 119 3.58 5.37 -6.59
#